data_AF-A0A7X7JI92-F1
#
_entry.id   AF-A0A7X7JI92-F1
#
_cell.length_a   1.000
_cell.length_b   1.000
_cell.length_c   1.000
_cell.angle_alpha   90.00
_cell.angle_beta   90.00
_cell.angle_gamma   90.00
#
_symmetry.space_group_name_H-M   'P 1'
#
loop_
_entity.id
_entity.type
_entity.pdbx_description
1 polymer ?
#
loop_
_entity_poly.entity_id
_entity_poly.type
_entity_poly.pdbx_seq_one_letter_code
_entity_poly.pdbx_strand_id
1 'polypeptide(L)'
;MGEMTTAEASALLGVSTRQTARIVASGEIAVKRRAGSALLLDSESVQRAAQISRAPGRVWSEPVAWAAFTLLSGGDASWLAASQRTRLRHKLRNTTADEVAALGRHRARVHRFRVHTSAIAKVEEQLIVTGDSALSNPTLASRFGLTAGRDRVDGYTTDAELKWLVDTFGLVADPCGNATVRVVRHTDAFGNGHTPLAAIATDVMDSLSTRERSAGRRVLQELLDAR
;
A
#
# COMPACT_ATOMS: atom_id res chain seq x y z
N MET A 1 -2.70 -18.68 10.67
CA MET A 1 -1.44 -17.92 10.53
C MET A 1 -0.33 -18.89 10.22
N GLY A 2 0.29 -18.77 9.04
CA GLY A 2 1.38 -19.63 8.60
C GLY A 2 2.74 -19.00 8.88
N GLU A 3 3.75 -19.84 9.11
CA GLU A 3 5.16 -19.45 9.14
C GLU A 3 5.85 -20.10 7.93
N MET A 4 6.87 -19.44 7.40
CA MET A 4 7.73 -20.01 6.37
C MET A 4 9.20 -19.68 6.61
N THR A 5 10.08 -20.58 6.19
CA THR A 5 11.53 -20.39 6.24
C THR A 5 12.00 -19.37 5.21
N THR A 6 13.21 -18.82 5.41
CA THR A 6 13.87 -17.97 4.39
C THR A 6 14.03 -18.69 3.04
N ALA A 7 14.21 -20.02 3.04
CA ALA A 7 14.35 -20.81 1.82
C ALA A 7 13.02 -20.87 1.04
N GLU A 8 11.92 -21.21 1.72
CA GLU A 8 10.58 -21.21 1.12
C GLU A 8 10.19 -19.81 0.61
N ALA A 9 10.49 -18.77 1.39
CA ALA A 9 10.26 -17.39 0.97
C ALA A 9 11.08 -17.03 -0.26
N SER A 10 12.34 -17.44 -0.34
CA SER A 10 13.19 -17.19 -1.52
C SER A 10 12.64 -17.85 -2.79
N ALA A 11 12.14 -19.08 -2.68
CA ALA A 11 11.50 -19.80 -3.77
C ALA A 11 10.21 -19.10 -4.23
N LEU A 12 9.36 -18.70 -3.28
CA LEU A 12 8.10 -18.01 -3.58
C LEU A 12 8.32 -16.63 -4.21
N LEU A 13 9.31 -15.88 -3.72
CA LEU A 13 9.68 -14.57 -4.25
C LEU A 13 10.45 -14.65 -5.57
N GLY A 14 11.01 -15.81 -5.91
CA GLY A 14 11.93 -16.00 -7.05
C GLY A 14 13.24 -15.21 -6.91
N VAL A 15 13.74 -14.98 -5.68
CA VAL A 15 15.02 -14.29 -5.42
C VAL A 15 16.01 -15.23 -4.71
N SER A 16 17.29 -14.84 -4.64
CA SER A 16 18.26 -15.53 -3.80
C SER A 16 17.97 -15.33 -2.31
N THR A 17 18.39 -16.28 -1.48
CA THR A 17 18.28 -16.19 0.00
C THR A 17 18.94 -14.93 0.57
N ARG A 18 20.07 -14.48 -0.02
CA ARG A 18 20.72 -13.22 0.33
C ARG A 18 19.82 -12.01 0.06
N GLN A 19 19.10 -12.01 -1.06
CA GLN A 19 18.16 -10.95 -1.38
C GLN A 19 16.92 -11.02 -0.48
N THR A 20 16.41 -12.22 -0.18
CA THR A 20 15.34 -12.38 0.84
C THR A 20 15.76 -11.80 2.18
N ALA A 21 16.97 -12.10 2.66
CA ALA A 21 17.49 -11.55 3.91
C ALA A 21 17.57 -10.00 3.87
N ARG A 22 17.85 -9.42 2.70
CA ARG A 22 17.87 -7.96 2.52
C ARG A 22 16.47 -7.34 2.58
N ILE A 23 15.46 -8.00 2.01
CA ILE A 23 14.04 -7.61 2.09
C ILE A 23 13.51 -7.74 3.52
N VAL A 24 13.92 -8.80 4.24
CA VAL A 24 13.59 -8.96 5.66
C VAL A 24 14.26 -7.84 6.48
N ALA A 25 15.52 -7.52 6.20
CA ALA A 25 16.24 -6.45 6.88
C ALA A 25 15.68 -5.04 6.59
N SER A 26 15.05 -4.83 5.43
CA SER A 26 14.34 -3.56 5.13
C SER A 26 12.98 -3.45 5.84
N GLY A 27 12.49 -4.55 6.44
CA GLY A 27 11.19 -4.61 7.12
C GLY A 27 10.01 -4.85 6.19
N GLU A 28 10.24 -5.13 4.90
CA GLU A 28 9.18 -5.43 3.93
C GLU A 28 8.52 -6.80 4.18
N ILE A 29 9.28 -7.75 4.73
CA ILE A 29 8.80 -9.06 5.18
C ILE A 29 8.93 -9.15 6.69
N ALA A 30 7.86 -9.55 7.35
CA ALA A 30 7.83 -9.64 8.80
C ALA A 30 8.46 -10.95 9.30
N VAL A 31 9.25 -10.83 10.38
CA VAL A 31 9.76 -11.98 11.11
C VAL A 31 8.74 -12.37 12.17
N LYS A 32 8.22 -13.60 12.08
CA LYS A 32 7.29 -14.17 13.07
C LYS A 32 8.03 -14.56 14.35
N ARG A 33 9.15 -15.28 14.20
CA ARG A 33 10.03 -15.66 15.31
C ARG A 33 11.41 -16.12 14.84
N ARG A 34 12.30 -16.32 15.80
CA ARG A 34 13.59 -17.00 15.61
C ARG A 34 13.51 -18.42 16.14
N ALA A 35 14.07 -19.37 15.39
CA ALA A 35 14.25 -20.76 15.80
C ALA A 35 15.75 -21.08 15.70
N GLY A 36 16.48 -20.91 16.81
CA GLY A 36 17.94 -20.94 16.82
C GLY A 36 18.53 -19.82 15.94
N SER A 37 19.34 -20.19 14.96
CA SER A 37 19.90 -19.26 13.96
C SER A 37 18.97 -18.99 12.76
N ALA A 38 17.87 -19.73 12.63
CA ALA A 38 16.93 -19.59 11.53
C ALA A 38 15.84 -18.54 11.84
N LEU A 39 15.45 -17.78 10.81
CA LEU A 39 14.30 -16.90 10.85
C LEU A 39 13.07 -17.62 10.30
N LEU A 40 11.96 -17.52 11.04
CA LEU A 40 10.65 -17.92 10.57
C LEU A 40 9.88 -16.65 10.23
N LEU A 41 9.54 -16.53 8.96
CA LEU A 41 8.91 -15.38 8.34
C LEU A 41 7.40 -15.56 8.34
N ASP A 42 6.68 -14.46 8.42
CA ASP A 42 5.23 -14.46 8.31
C ASP A 42 4.79 -14.74 6.87
N SER A 43 4.05 -15.82 6.64
CA SER A 43 3.73 -16.27 5.28
C SER A 43 2.89 -15.25 4.49
N GLU A 44 2.01 -14.51 5.15
CA GLU A 44 1.18 -13.49 4.51
C GLU A 44 2.01 -12.29 4.05
N SER A 45 2.95 -11.84 4.88
CA SER A 45 3.87 -10.76 4.50
C SER A 45 4.71 -11.14 3.28
N VAL A 46 5.16 -12.40 3.19
CA VAL A 46 5.89 -12.89 2.01
C VAL A 46 4.98 -12.96 0.79
N GLN A 47 3.73 -13.43 0.95
CA GLN A 47 2.77 -13.46 -0.16
C GLN A 47 2.50 -12.07 -0.71
N ARG A 48 2.32 -11.05 0.14
CA ARG A 48 2.17 -9.65 -0.32
C ARG A 48 3.42 -9.19 -1.06
N ALA A 49 4.61 -9.46 -0.54
CA ALA A 49 5.86 -9.12 -1.21
C ALA A 49 6.02 -9.82 -2.57
N ALA A 50 5.58 -11.07 -2.70
CA ALA A 50 5.58 -11.81 -3.97
C ALA A 50 4.58 -11.26 -4.99
N GLN A 51 3.52 -10.58 -4.53
CA GLN A 51 2.48 -10.01 -5.39
C GLN A 51 2.89 -8.67 -6.00
N ILE A 52 3.77 -7.93 -5.34
CA ILE A 52 4.31 -6.68 -5.89
C ILE A 52 5.25 -7.05 -7.03
N SER A 53 4.77 -6.88 -8.26
CA SER A 53 5.50 -7.18 -9.49
C SER A 53 6.85 -6.47 -9.52
N ARG A 54 7.88 -7.13 -10.06
CA ARG A 54 9.19 -6.51 -10.27
C ARG A 54 9.14 -5.64 -11.52
N ALA A 55 8.67 -4.41 -11.36
CA ALA A 55 8.77 -3.44 -12.45
C ALA A 55 10.23 -3.07 -12.70
N PRO A 56 10.67 -3.01 -13.97
CA PRO A 56 11.98 -2.50 -14.30
C PRO A 56 12.07 -1.00 -13.97
N GLY A 57 13.24 -0.59 -13.45
CA GLY A 57 13.54 0.81 -13.18
C GLY A 57 13.61 1.17 -11.70
N ARG A 58 13.98 2.43 -11.44
CA ARG A 58 14.13 2.98 -10.09
C ARG A 58 12.75 3.38 -9.54
N VAL A 59 12.49 2.95 -8.31
CA VAL A 59 11.32 3.37 -7.51
C VAL A 59 11.22 4.89 -7.48
N TRP A 60 10.01 5.41 -7.57
CA TRP A 60 9.78 6.84 -7.38
C TRP A 60 10.04 7.25 -5.93
N SER A 61 10.56 8.46 -5.76
CA SER A 61 10.51 9.11 -4.46
C SER A 61 9.06 9.37 -4.08
N GLU A 62 8.80 9.51 -2.78
CA GLU A 62 7.46 9.74 -2.25
C GLU A 62 6.71 10.91 -2.95
N PRO A 63 7.30 12.11 -3.16
CA PRO A 63 6.61 13.19 -3.87
C PRO A 63 6.28 12.88 -5.34
N VAL A 64 7.11 12.07 -6.01
CA VAL A 64 6.89 11.65 -7.41
C VAL A 64 5.82 10.57 -7.50
N ALA A 65 5.80 9.63 -6.55
CA ALA A 65 4.74 8.62 -6.46
C ALA A 65 3.38 9.27 -6.25
N TRP A 66 3.29 10.20 -5.30
CA TRP A 66 2.08 10.97 -5.06
C TRP A 66 1.68 11.83 -6.27
N ALA A 67 2.64 12.46 -6.95
CA ALA A 67 2.34 13.19 -8.17
C ALA A 67 1.78 12.28 -9.27
N ALA A 68 2.29 11.05 -9.41
CA ALA A 68 1.77 10.09 -10.36
C ALA A 68 0.31 9.75 -10.05
N PHE A 69 -0.02 9.45 -8.79
CA PHE A 69 -1.39 9.13 -8.38
C PHE A 69 -2.33 10.33 -8.54
N THR A 70 -1.91 11.52 -8.15
CA THR A 70 -2.70 12.75 -8.31
C THR A 70 -2.96 13.04 -9.79
N LEU A 71 -1.93 12.96 -10.64
CA LEU A 71 -2.11 13.14 -12.07
C LEU A 71 -3.11 12.10 -12.60
N LEU A 72 -2.99 10.81 -12.22
CA LEU A 72 -3.86 9.72 -12.71
C LEU A 72 -5.30 9.89 -12.24
N SER A 73 -5.49 10.59 -11.14
CA SER A 73 -6.80 10.92 -10.58
C SER A 73 -7.35 12.25 -11.11
N GLY A 74 -6.74 12.83 -12.15
CA GLY A 74 -7.18 14.08 -12.78
C GLY A 74 -6.66 15.37 -12.14
N GLY A 75 -5.85 15.29 -11.08
CA GLY A 75 -5.20 16.45 -10.46
C GLY A 75 -3.96 16.93 -11.22
N ASP A 76 -3.34 18.00 -10.74
CA ASP A 76 -2.25 18.68 -11.45
C ASP A 76 -0.85 18.48 -10.85
N ALA A 77 -0.75 17.98 -9.61
CA ALA A 77 0.49 17.77 -8.85
C ALA A 77 1.40 19.02 -8.81
N SER A 78 0.83 20.18 -8.50
CA SER A 78 1.49 21.51 -8.53
C SER A 78 2.80 21.63 -7.75
N TRP A 79 3.06 20.76 -6.76
CA TRP A 79 4.32 20.72 -6.00
C TRP A 79 5.53 20.25 -6.84
N LEU A 80 5.32 19.67 -8.02
CA LEU A 80 6.40 19.34 -8.95
C LEU A 80 6.60 20.45 -9.99
N ALA A 81 7.86 20.68 -10.35
CA ALA A 81 8.21 21.56 -11.46
C ALA A 81 7.53 21.08 -12.76
N ALA A 82 7.12 22.02 -13.62
CA ALA A 82 6.40 21.71 -14.86
C ALA A 82 7.15 20.66 -15.73
N SER A 83 8.48 20.76 -15.81
CA SER A 83 9.31 19.80 -16.55
C SER A 83 9.27 18.39 -15.96
N GLN A 84 9.22 18.25 -14.63
CA GLN A 84 9.06 16.96 -13.95
C GLN A 84 7.68 16.37 -14.22
N ARG A 85 6.62 17.19 -14.14
CA ARG A 85 5.25 16.77 -14.46
C ARG A 85 5.12 16.26 -15.90
N THR A 86 5.70 16.96 -16.87
CA THR A 86 5.70 16.55 -18.28
C THR A 86 6.38 15.19 -18.48
N ARG A 87 7.59 15.02 -17.90
CA ARG A 87 8.30 13.73 -17.97
C ARG A 87 7.52 12.61 -17.31
N LEU A 88 6.88 12.87 -16.17
CA LEU A 88 6.07 11.90 -15.46
C LEU A 88 4.83 11.49 -16.28
N ARG A 89 4.10 12.44 -16.87
CA ARG A 89 2.98 12.14 -17.78
C ARG A 89 3.42 11.27 -18.95
N HIS A 90 4.55 11.59 -19.59
CA HIS A 90 5.09 10.78 -20.68
C HIS A 90 5.44 9.35 -20.22
N LYS A 91 6.03 9.21 -19.03
CA LYS A 91 6.31 7.89 -18.45
C LYS A 91 5.03 7.10 -18.23
N LEU A 92 4.00 7.72 -17.63
CA LEU A 92 2.72 7.06 -17.31
C LEU A 92 2.00 6.51 -18.54
N ARG A 93 2.07 7.18 -19.70
CA ARG A 93 1.47 6.67 -20.96
C ARG A 93 1.99 5.31 -21.42
N ASN A 94 3.22 4.96 -21.01
CA ASN A 94 3.89 3.72 -21.40
C ASN A 94 4.12 2.83 -20.18
N THR A 95 3.23 2.90 -19.18
CA THR A 95 3.33 2.13 -17.93
C THR A 95 2.04 1.38 -17.70
N THR A 96 2.14 0.16 -17.18
CA THR A 96 0.99 -0.67 -16.77
C THR A 96 0.59 -0.41 -15.32
N ALA A 97 -0.61 -0.83 -14.92
CA ALA A 97 -1.05 -0.74 -13.52
C ALA A 97 -0.06 -1.40 -12.54
N ASP A 98 0.47 -2.59 -12.87
CA ASP A 98 1.43 -3.30 -12.03
C ASP A 98 2.76 -2.54 -11.90
N GLU A 99 3.20 -1.89 -12.99
CA GLU A 99 4.40 -1.07 -12.96
C GLU A 99 4.21 0.22 -12.15
N VAL A 100 3.05 0.87 -12.25
CA VAL A 100 2.72 2.03 -11.40
C VAL A 100 2.74 1.63 -9.92
N ALA A 101 2.10 0.51 -9.56
CA ALA A 101 2.09 0.01 -8.19
C ALA A 101 3.52 -0.29 -7.68
N ALA A 102 4.33 -0.95 -8.50
CA ALA A 102 5.70 -1.30 -8.15
C ALA A 102 6.64 -0.07 -8.06
N LEU A 103 6.53 0.88 -8.99
CA LEU A 103 7.33 2.12 -8.99
C LEU A 103 6.88 3.07 -7.87
N GLY A 104 5.59 3.06 -7.50
CA GLY A 104 5.01 3.86 -6.43
C GLY A 104 5.03 3.21 -5.04
N ARG A 105 5.71 2.07 -4.86
CA ARG A 105 5.68 1.32 -3.58
C ARG A 105 6.28 2.08 -2.38
N HIS A 106 7.12 3.10 -2.62
CA HIS A 106 7.66 3.98 -1.57
C HIS A 106 6.79 5.23 -1.30
N ARG A 107 5.51 5.21 -1.69
CA ARG A 107 4.55 6.30 -1.40
C ARG A 107 4.30 6.53 0.08
N ALA A 108 4.46 5.50 0.90
CA ALA A 108 4.23 5.54 2.34
C ALA A 108 5.00 4.41 3.04
N ARG A 109 5.22 4.57 4.35
CA ARG A 109 5.67 3.48 5.22
C ARG A 109 4.45 2.76 5.77
N VAL A 110 4.34 1.46 5.50
CA VAL A 110 3.17 0.68 5.90
C VAL A 110 3.43 0.04 7.26
N HIS A 111 2.59 0.37 8.24
CA HIS A 111 2.54 -0.25 9.54
C HIS A 111 1.26 -1.07 9.65
N ARG A 112 1.36 -2.27 10.24
CA ARG A 112 0.19 -3.13 10.47
C ARG A 112 0.01 -3.39 11.96
N PHE A 113 -1.23 -3.27 12.39
CA PHE A 113 -1.62 -3.38 13.79
C PHE A 113 -2.86 -4.26 13.95
N ARG A 114 -2.92 -4.93 15.09
CA ARG A 114 -4.15 -5.47 15.64
C ARG A 114 -4.85 -4.36 16.41
N VAL A 115 -6.13 -4.16 16.10
CA VAL A 115 -7.04 -3.29 16.83
C VAL A 115 -8.30 -4.08 17.19
N HIS A 116 -8.85 -3.82 18.37
CA HIS A 116 -10.11 -4.42 18.78
C HIS A 116 -11.26 -3.93 17.88
N THR A 117 -12.20 -4.80 17.51
CA THR A 117 -13.27 -4.49 16.56
C THR A 117 -14.08 -3.24 16.94
N SER A 118 -14.32 -3.01 18.24
CA SER A 118 -15.06 -1.84 18.72
C SER A 118 -14.31 -0.50 18.57
N ALA A 119 -13.00 -0.52 18.32
CA ALA A 119 -12.19 0.68 18.13
C ALA A 119 -11.93 1.00 16.65
N ILE A 120 -12.32 0.12 15.71
CA ILE A 120 -12.03 0.27 14.28
C ILE A 120 -12.60 1.56 13.71
N ALA A 121 -13.90 1.82 13.93
CA ALA A 121 -14.55 3.03 13.44
C ALA A 121 -13.86 4.30 13.96
N LYS A 122 -13.49 4.29 15.26
CA LYS A 122 -12.79 5.43 15.88
C LYS A 122 -11.39 5.63 15.33
N VAL A 123 -10.69 4.56 14.95
CA VAL A 123 -9.38 4.67 14.28
C VAL A 123 -9.56 5.18 12.85
N GLU A 124 -10.56 4.68 12.13
CA GLU A 124 -10.85 5.10 10.76
C GLU A 124 -11.15 6.61 10.66
N GLU A 125 -11.91 7.16 11.62
CA GLU A 125 -12.20 8.59 11.72
C GLU A 125 -10.96 9.49 11.82
N GLN A 126 -9.81 8.93 12.20
CA GLN A 126 -8.55 9.65 12.38
C GLN A 126 -7.59 9.46 11.19
N LEU A 127 -8.02 8.76 10.15
CA LEU A 127 -7.20 8.43 8.98
C LEU A 127 -7.79 9.04 7.71
N ILE A 128 -6.92 9.34 6.75
CA ILE A 128 -7.36 9.60 5.38
C ILE A 128 -7.56 8.24 4.71
N VAL A 129 -8.82 7.81 4.61
CA VAL A 129 -9.19 6.44 4.20
C VAL A 129 -8.67 6.07 2.81
N THR A 130 -8.25 4.82 2.67
CA THR A 130 -7.81 4.22 1.40
C THR A 130 -8.14 2.72 1.36
N GLY A 131 -7.71 2.02 0.32
CA GLY A 131 -7.79 0.57 0.24
C GLY A 131 -9.21 0.07 0.45
N ASP A 132 -9.37 -0.92 1.33
CA ASP A 132 -10.67 -1.49 1.69
C ASP A 132 -11.58 -0.49 2.44
N SER A 133 -11.05 0.34 3.33
CA SER A 133 -11.84 1.35 4.05
C SER A 133 -12.48 2.39 3.13
N ALA A 134 -11.80 2.77 2.04
CA ALA A 134 -12.38 3.67 1.05
C ALA A 134 -13.60 3.06 0.33
N LEU A 135 -13.74 1.73 0.33
CA LEU A 135 -14.89 1.03 -0.26
C LEU A 135 -16.14 1.09 0.62
N SER A 136 -16.07 1.65 1.83
CA SER A 136 -17.25 2.03 2.62
C SER A 136 -18.09 3.09 1.91
N ASN A 137 -17.50 3.88 1.00
CA ASN A 137 -18.21 4.78 0.12
C ASN A 137 -18.89 4.00 -1.03
N PRO A 138 -20.23 4.07 -1.20
CA PRO A 138 -20.95 3.28 -2.22
C PRO A 138 -20.52 3.56 -3.66
N THR A 139 -20.16 4.81 -3.98
CA THR A 139 -19.70 5.18 -5.33
C THR A 139 -18.35 4.52 -5.64
N LEU A 140 -17.42 4.51 -4.68
CA LEU A 140 -16.14 3.82 -4.82
C LEU A 140 -16.35 2.30 -4.86
N ALA A 141 -17.14 1.73 -3.96
CA ALA A 141 -17.49 0.31 -3.97
C ALA A 141 -18.00 -0.14 -5.35
N SER A 142 -18.93 0.61 -5.93
CA SER A 142 -19.46 0.35 -7.27
C SER A 142 -18.40 0.49 -8.37
N ARG A 143 -17.50 1.48 -8.28
CA ARG A 143 -16.40 1.67 -9.24
C ARG A 143 -15.45 0.45 -9.26
N PHE A 144 -15.15 -0.09 -8.09
CA PHE A 144 -14.28 -1.26 -7.93
C PHE A 144 -15.02 -2.59 -8.17
N GLY A 145 -16.35 -2.62 -8.09
CA GLY A 145 -17.13 -3.87 -8.15
C GLY A 145 -16.94 -4.74 -6.91
N LEU A 146 -16.72 -4.08 -5.77
CA LEU A 146 -16.40 -4.68 -4.47
C LEU A 146 -17.42 -4.23 -3.43
N THR A 147 -17.45 -4.95 -2.32
CA THR A 147 -18.16 -4.56 -1.10
C THR A 147 -17.10 -4.32 -0.04
N ALA A 148 -17.27 -3.28 0.79
CA ALA A 148 -16.35 -3.01 1.89
C ALA A 148 -16.26 -4.22 2.83
N GLY A 149 -15.04 -4.58 3.20
CA GLY A 149 -14.80 -5.49 4.32
C GLY A 149 -15.36 -4.91 5.61
N ARG A 150 -15.82 -5.79 6.50
CA ARG A 150 -16.10 -5.43 7.90
C ARG A 150 -14.85 -5.71 8.73
N ASP A 151 -14.70 -4.98 9.81
CA ASP A 151 -13.68 -5.23 10.84
C ASP A 151 -12.22 -5.02 10.39
N ARG A 152 -11.99 -4.15 9.41
CA ARG A 152 -10.65 -3.73 8.98
C ARG A 152 -10.60 -2.21 8.79
N VAL A 153 -9.40 -1.66 8.93
CA VAL A 153 -9.14 -0.25 8.62
C VAL A 153 -7.87 -0.11 7.77
N ASP A 154 -7.92 0.71 6.73
CA ASP A 154 -6.78 1.09 5.90
C ASP A 154 -6.81 2.59 5.63
N GLY A 155 -5.71 3.29 5.93
CA GLY A 155 -5.67 4.73 5.77
C GLY A 155 -4.30 5.36 5.95
N TYR A 156 -4.19 6.60 5.50
CA TYR A 156 -3.00 7.42 5.59
C TYR A 156 -3.00 8.31 6.83
N THR A 157 -1.81 8.54 7.38
CA THR A 157 -1.56 9.43 8.52
C THR A 157 -0.12 9.96 8.47
N THR A 158 0.23 10.86 9.38
CA THR A 158 1.60 11.35 9.56
C THR A 158 2.37 10.56 10.63
N ASP A 159 3.70 10.71 10.66
CA ASP A 159 4.56 10.11 11.70
C ASP A 159 4.13 10.55 13.11
N ALA A 160 3.70 11.81 13.27
CA ALA A 160 3.26 12.37 14.55
C ALA A 160 1.93 11.77 15.04
N GLU A 161 0.96 11.66 14.13
CA GLU A 161 -0.37 11.12 14.43
C GLU A 161 -0.34 9.60 14.66
N LEU A 162 0.54 8.86 13.97
CA LEU A 162 0.69 7.42 14.20
C LEU A 162 0.97 7.11 15.67
N LYS A 163 1.88 7.85 16.31
CA LYS A 163 2.21 7.62 17.73
C LYS A 163 0.97 7.83 18.61
N TRP A 164 0.24 8.91 18.37
CA TRP A 164 -0.98 9.22 19.10
C TRP A 164 -2.06 8.14 18.89
N LEU A 165 -2.23 7.63 17.67
CA LEU A 165 -3.16 6.52 17.36
C LEU A 165 -2.81 5.26 18.15
N VAL A 166 -1.53 4.89 18.17
CA VAL A 166 -1.04 3.71 18.90
C VAL A 166 -1.36 3.82 20.38
N ASP A 167 -1.02 4.95 20.99
CA ASP A 167 -1.20 5.18 22.42
C ASP A 167 -2.69 5.28 22.81
N THR A 168 -3.51 5.94 21.97
CA THR A 168 -4.92 6.24 22.28
C THR A 168 -5.83 5.03 22.08
N PHE A 169 -5.60 4.23 21.03
CA PHE A 169 -6.47 3.11 20.66
C PHE A 169 -5.87 1.75 21.00
N GLY A 170 -4.69 1.71 21.63
CA GLY A 170 -4.04 0.47 22.04
C GLY A 170 -3.66 -0.42 20.85
N LEU A 171 -3.14 0.19 19.77
CA LEU A 171 -2.76 -0.55 18.57
C LEU A 171 -1.54 -1.42 18.86
N VAL A 172 -1.66 -2.73 18.63
CA VAL A 172 -0.56 -3.69 18.84
C VAL A 172 0.05 -4.05 17.50
N ALA A 173 1.36 -3.89 17.34
CA ALA A 173 2.03 -4.23 16.09
C ALA A 173 1.76 -5.70 15.73
N ASP A 174 1.21 -5.92 14.54
CA ASP A 174 0.82 -7.23 14.05
C ASP A 174 0.87 -7.24 12.52
N PRO A 175 1.80 -7.98 11.90
CA PRO A 175 1.92 -8.10 10.43
C PRO A 175 0.69 -8.65 9.71
N CYS A 176 -0.17 -9.36 10.44
CA CYS A 176 -1.47 -9.88 9.98
C CYS A 176 -2.64 -9.07 10.52
N GLY A 177 -2.35 -7.93 11.15
CA GLY A 177 -3.27 -7.00 11.78
C GLY A 177 -4.44 -6.59 10.89
N ASN A 178 -5.57 -6.30 11.51
CA ASN A 178 -6.76 -5.77 10.85
C ASN A 178 -6.69 -4.25 10.60
N ALA A 179 -5.67 -3.55 11.09
CA ALA A 179 -5.40 -2.15 10.77
C ALA A 179 -4.13 -2.02 9.93
N THR A 180 -4.24 -1.37 8.77
CA THR A 180 -3.11 -0.97 7.91
C THR A 180 -3.01 0.55 7.96
N VAL A 181 -1.97 1.06 8.61
CA VAL A 181 -1.73 2.49 8.78
C VAL A 181 -0.53 2.90 7.94
N ARG A 182 -0.75 3.78 6.97
CA ARG A 182 0.23 4.18 5.96
C ARG A 182 0.77 5.57 6.30
N VAL A 183 2.01 5.63 6.77
CA VAL A 183 2.64 6.89 7.16
C VAL A 183 3.21 7.60 5.94
N VAL A 184 2.77 8.83 5.73
CA VAL A 184 3.26 9.74 4.69
C VAL A 184 3.98 10.93 5.32
N ARG A 185 4.98 11.42 4.61
CA ARG A 185 5.70 12.66 4.91
C ARG A 185 5.34 13.77 3.94
N HIS A 186 4.91 13.41 2.73
CA HIS A 186 4.48 14.36 1.72
C HIS A 186 2.96 14.41 1.64
N THR A 187 2.36 15.49 2.17
CA THR A 187 0.91 15.61 2.37
C THR A 187 0.18 16.41 1.29
N ASP A 188 0.90 17.06 0.36
CA ASP A 188 0.29 17.93 -0.67
C ASP A 188 -0.75 17.20 -1.54
N ALA A 189 -0.58 15.89 -1.73
CA ALA A 189 -1.51 15.05 -2.48
C ALA A 189 -2.89 14.88 -1.82
N PHE A 190 -3.02 15.22 -0.54
CA PHE A 190 -4.26 15.15 0.24
C PHE A 190 -4.86 16.53 0.49
N GLY A 191 -4.43 17.58 -0.21
CA GLY A 191 -4.89 18.96 0.04
C GLY A 191 -6.40 19.17 -0.13
N ASN A 192 -7.10 18.25 -0.79
CA ASN A 192 -8.57 18.25 -0.92
C ASN A 192 -9.27 17.36 0.13
N GLY A 193 -8.53 16.83 1.12
CA GLY A 193 -9.05 15.95 2.17
C GLY A 193 -9.31 14.51 1.76
N HIS A 194 -8.96 14.09 0.54
CA HIS A 194 -9.29 12.77 0.01
C HIS A 194 -8.07 12.08 -0.61
N THR A 195 -8.03 10.75 -0.50
CA THR A 195 -7.02 9.95 -1.18
C THR A 195 -7.26 9.96 -2.71
N PRO A 196 -6.25 10.24 -3.55
CA PRO A 196 -6.38 10.11 -5.00
C PRO A 196 -6.84 8.71 -5.42
N LEU A 197 -7.78 8.61 -6.37
CA LEU A 197 -8.36 7.34 -6.82
C LEU A 197 -7.30 6.31 -7.28
N ALA A 198 -6.23 6.77 -7.95
CA ALA A 198 -5.13 5.89 -8.35
C ALA A 198 -4.35 5.32 -7.16
N ALA A 199 -4.23 6.07 -6.05
CA ALA A 199 -3.62 5.57 -4.82
C ALA A 199 -4.56 4.55 -4.14
N ILE A 200 -5.86 4.82 -4.08
CA ILE A 200 -6.86 3.84 -3.59
C ILE A 200 -6.75 2.53 -4.39
N ALA A 201 -6.73 2.62 -5.71
CA ALA A 201 -6.60 1.44 -6.57
C ALA A 201 -5.30 0.66 -6.31
N THR A 202 -4.19 1.38 -6.10
CA THR A 202 -2.89 0.79 -5.74
C THR A 202 -2.94 0.12 -4.36
N ASP A 203 -3.61 0.74 -3.37
CA ASP A 203 -3.74 0.17 -2.03
C ASP A 203 -4.65 -1.07 -2.02
N VAL A 204 -5.72 -1.08 -2.83
CA VAL A 204 -6.57 -2.27 -3.05
C VAL A 204 -5.78 -3.41 -3.71
N MET A 205 -4.80 -3.09 -4.58
CA MET A 205 -3.90 -4.09 -5.17
C MET A 205 -3.00 -4.78 -4.13
N ASP A 206 -2.73 -4.16 -2.98
CA ASP A 206 -1.94 -4.77 -1.89
C ASP A 206 -2.71 -5.89 -1.14
N SER A 207 -3.99 -6.11 -1.47
CA SER A 207 -4.80 -7.13 -0.85
C SER A 207 -4.36 -8.56 -1.22
N LEU A 208 -4.42 -9.45 -0.22
CA LEU A 208 -4.25 -10.89 -0.41
C LEU A 208 -5.42 -11.53 -1.17
N SER A 209 -6.59 -10.87 -1.21
CA SER A 209 -7.74 -11.31 -2.00
C SER A 209 -7.49 -11.10 -3.49
N THR A 210 -7.50 -12.20 -4.27
CA THR A 210 -7.35 -12.14 -5.74
C THR A 210 -8.42 -11.26 -6.38
N ARG A 211 -9.64 -11.24 -5.82
CA ARG A 211 -10.76 -10.42 -6.32
C ARG A 211 -10.49 -8.94 -6.13
N GLU A 212 -10.11 -8.53 -4.91
CA GLU A 212 -9.76 -7.14 -4.61
C GLU A 212 -8.58 -6.68 -5.47
N ARG A 213 -7.52 -7.50 -5.53
CA ARG A 213 -6.34 -7.18 -6.33
C ARG A 213 -6.66 -6.97 -7.80
N SER A 214 -7.48 -7.86 -8.37
CA SER A 214 -7.92 -7.74 -9.78
C SER A 214 -8.75 -6.48 -10.01
N ALA A 215 -9.62 -6.11 -9.06
CA ALA A 215 -10.40 -4.89 -9.12
C ALA A 215 -9.52 -3.63 -9.04
N GLY A 216 -8.57 -3.59 -8.10
CA GLY A 216 -7.60 -2.50 -7.98
C GLY A 216 -6.79 -2.32 -9.26
N ARG A 217 -6.23 -3.41 -9.80
CA ARG A 217 -5.46 -3.40 -11.05
C ARG A 217 -6.29 -2.90 -12.23
N ARG A 218 -7.53 -3.38 -12.36
CA ARG A 218 -8.46 -2.96 -13.42
C ARG A 218 -8.71 -1.45 -13.35
N VAL A 219 -9.09 -0.92 -12.19
CA VAL A 219 -9.38 0.52 -12.04
C VAL A 219 -8.13 1.36 -12.33
N LEU A 220 -6.95 0.95 -11.85
CA LEU A 220 -5.71 1.67 -12.12
C LEU A 220 -5.34 1.65 -13.61
N GLN A 221 -5.59 0.52 -14.30
CA GLN A 221 -5.37 0.41 -15.75
C GLN A 221 -6.34 1.32 -16.52
N GLU A 222 -7.61 1.37 -16.15
CA GLU A 222 -8.59 2.27 -16.77
C GLU A 222 -8.19 3.76 -16.64
N LEU A 223 -7.56 4.15 -15.52
CA LEU A 223 -7.01 5.51 -15.34
C LEU A 223 -5.79 5.80 -16.20
N LEU A 224 -5.00 4.77 -16.53
CA LEU A 224 -3.88 4.89 -17.47
C LEU A 224 -4.36 5.00 -18.90
N ASP A 225 -5.40 4.25 -19.28
CA ASP A 225 -5.93 4.20 -20.64
C ASP A 225 -6.73 5.46 -21.02
N ALA A 226 -7.26 6.19 -20.05
CA ALA A 226 -8.04 7.42 -20.26
C ALA A 226 -7.20 8.68 -20.61
N ARG A 227 -5.94 8.53 -21.04
CA ARG A 227 -4.91 9.60 -21.06
C ARG A 227 -4.29 9.92 -22.41
#